data_AF-C1GQ80-F1
#
_entry.id   AF-C1GQ80-F1
#
_cell.length_a   1.000
_cell.length_b   1.000
_cell.length_c   1.000
_cell.angle_alpha   90.00
_cell.angle_beta   90.00
_cell.angle_gamma   90.00
#
_symmetry.space_group_name_H-M   'P 1'
#
loop_
_entity.id
_entity.type
_entity.pdbx_description
1 polymer ?
#
loop_
_entity_poly.entity_id
_entity_poly.type
_entity_poly.pdbx_seq_one_letter_code
_entity_poly.pdbx_strand_id
1 'polypeptide(L)'
;MATFNRYLLTSIHALILIFTSFTLSEPVQYCRFGYNKHGPSEVDFCMGVVMHYNISSHNHDMYLTMEVPRTSSLGWTAIGTGSSMTGSLMFIIYGDPSDKHGPVVSIRTVKGHHQPKLVSQSQMGGSDLRVLQASWIPSPRGMEAAKIALVCYSCEKWPGAPISAQASSQPWIWAWNDKQNIKVYSYDVHLSMHKHHASSGGWGNFYVDMARSVSTSTDPPSLPPLRVGVARLGTSDSPMTAGGMVNFVKENPIPSIHGFVMVVSFFILFPLGTATIRSGSGNAFKYHWALQLAASLCAWSGIIMGLFMNHRLSTVHQWIGICLGSFLFIQSLLGWQHHRVFVQLRRRQWASYGHIWLGRLTLILGWSNIITGMLLSRFSVTWIASMASLITVNAFVLSLWVWRASRRQSRTKEDVVDEAAAQAALPGPKNGDYFALGTIDEDENSDSEDENKKHKSGRKLYDPVAENTGQ
;
A
#
# COMPACT_ATOMS: atom_id res chain seq x y z
N MET A 1 5.56 -23.70 -26.37
CA MET A 1 4.65 -22.81 -25.61
C MET A 1 5.24 -22.33 -24.27
N ALA A 2 6.03 -23.12 -23.54
CA ALA A 2 6.60 -22.72 -22.24
C ALA A 2 7.57 -21.52 -22.28
N THR A 3 8.33 -21.36 -23.37
CA THR A 3 9.34 -20.29 -23.54
C THR A 3 8.72 -18.88 -23.52
N PHE A 4 7.62 -18.68 -24.24
CA PHE A 4 6.98 -17.35 -24.37
C PHE A 4 6.47 -16.79 -23.02
N ASN A 5 6.19 -17.66 -22.04
CA ASN A 5 5.71 -17.24 -20.72
C ASN A 5 6.83 -16.61 -19.87
N ARG A 6 8.10 -16.99 -20.08
CA ARG A 6 9.24 -16.42 -19.36
C ARG A 6 9.56 -14.99 -19.84
N TYR A 7 9.52 -14.74 -21.15
CA TYR A 7 9.87 -13.43 -21.73
C TYR A 7 8.91 -12.30 -21.33
N LEU A 8 7.61 -12.59 -21.15
CA LEU A 8 6.64 -11.57 -20.73
C LEU A 8 6.84 -11.17 -19.26
N LEU A 9 7.11 -12.15 -18.38
CA LEU A 9 7.41 -11.91 -16.97
C LEU A 9 8.72 -11.11 -16.80
N THR A 10 9.79 -11.49 -17.49
CA THR A 10 11.07 -10.77 -17.42
C THR A 10 10.97 -9.35 -17.98
N SER A 11 10.20 -9.12 -19.05
CA SER A 11 10.00 -7.77 -19.60
C SER A 11 9.26 -6.84 -18.62
N ILE A 12 8.27 -7.36 -17.87
CA ILE A 12 7.57 -6.59 -16.83
C ILE A 12 8.53 -6.26 -15.68
N HIS A 13 9.36 -7.21 -15.23
CA HIS A 13 10.37 -6.96 -14.21
C HIS A 13 11.43 -5.93 -14.67
N ALA A 14 11.85 -5.98 -15.93
CA ALA A 14 12.77 -4.99 -16.50
C ALA A 14 12.15 -3.58 -16.56
N LEU A 15 10.88 -3.47 -16.97
CA LEU A 15 10.19 -2.18 -17.02
C LEU A 15 10.03 -1.53 -15.64
N ILE A 16 9.85 -2.35 -14.59
CA ILE A 16 9.80 -1.90 -13.18
C ILE A 16 11.16 -1.38 -12.70
N LEU A 17 12.28 -1.96 -13.16
CA LEU A 17 13.63 -1.57 -12.77
C LEU A 17 14.17 -0.33 -13.49
N ILE A 18 13.72 -0.06 -14.71
CA ILE A 18 14.22 1.08 -15.52
C ILE A 18 13.81 2.44 -14.96
N PHE A 19 12.73 2.52 -14.17
CA PHE A 19 12.26 3.78 -13.58
C PHE A 19 13.01 4.25 -12.32
N THR A 20 14.06 3.56 -11.87
CA THR A 20 14.75 3.83 -10.59
C THR A 20 16.25 4.17 -10.72
N SER A 21 16.67 4.93 -11.73
CA SER A 21 18.11 5.20 -11.96
C SER A 21 18.47 6.63 -12.39
N PHE A 22 17.90 7.63 -11.70
CA PHE A 22 18.55 8.93 -11.50
C PHE A 22 18.31 9.36 -10.04
N THR A 23 19.24 9.03 -9.14
CA THR A 23 19.16 9.39 -7.73
C THR A 23 19.60 10.84 -7.51
N LEU A 24 18.70 11.78 -7.82
CA LEU A 24 18.71 13.06 -7.12
C LEU A 24 18.50 12.79 -5.63
N SER A 25 19.17 13.54 -4.75
CA SER A 25 18.95 13.44 -3.31
C SER A 25 17.47 13.65 -2.99
N GLU A 26 16.82 12.63 -2.43
CA GLU A 26 15.39 12.71 -2.15
C GLU A 26 15.16 13.44 -0.82
N PRO A 27 14.22 14.40 -0.75
CA PRO A 27 13.96 15.15 0.46
C PRO A 27 13.42 14.24 1.56
N VAL A 28 13.98 14.39 2.75
CA VAL A 28 13.59 13.67 3.97
C VAL A 28 12.86 14.63 4.90
N GLN A 29 11.73 14.19 5.46
CA GLN A 29 10.88 14.97 6.34
C GLN A 29 10.09 14.11 7.32
N TYR A 30 10.10 14.49 8.60
CA TYR A 30 9.22 13.97 9.65
C TYR A 30 8.41 15.13 10.25
N CYS A 31 7.09 14.98 10.29
CA CYS A 31 6.16 15.93 10.88
C CYS A 31 5.16 15.24 11.80
N ARG A 32 4.86 15.91 12.91
CA ARG A 32 3.76 15.61 13.82
C ARG A 32 2.79 16.78 13.74
N PHE A 33 1.50 16.50 13.52
CA PHE A 33 0.46 17.53 13.40
C PHE A 33 -0.50 17.44 14.59
N GLY A 34 0.00 17.78 15.77
CA GLY A 34 -0.70 17.61 17.04
C GLY A 34 -1.60 18.77 17.48
N TYR A 35 -1.60 19.92 16.78
CA TYR A 35 -2.43 21.06 17.17
C TYR A 35 -3.94 20.73 17.11
N ASN A 36 -4.62 20.92 18.24
CA ASN A 36 -6.05 20.73 18.36
C ASN A 36 -6.68 21.96 19.03
N LYS A 37 -7.53 22.69 18.29
CA LYS A 37 -8.24 23.87 18.80
C LYS A 37 -9.34 23.53 19.83
N HIS A 38 -9.84 22.30 19.83
CA HIS A 38 -11.02 21.88 20.57
C HIS A 38 -10.74 20.72 21.55
N GLY A 39 -9.48 20.45 21.88
CA GLY A 39 -9.09 19.35 22.75
C GLY A 39 -7.64 19.48 23.23
N PRO A 40 -7.09 18.44 23.89
CA PRO A 40 -5.68 18.44 24.24
C PRO A 40 -4.82 18.45 22.98
N SER A 41 -3.90 19.41 22.87
CA SER A 41 -2.87 19.40 21.83
C SER A 41 -1.88 18.26 22.08
N GLU A 42 -1.51 17.59 21.00
CA GLU A 42 -0.31 16.76 20.92
C GLU A 42 0.87 17.58 20.36
N VAL A 43 2.06 16.97 20.30
CA VAL A 43 3.25 17.63 19.76
C VAL A 43 3.03 18.03 18.29
N ASP A 44 3.36 19.28 17.94
CA ASP A 44 3.25 19.81 16.59
C ASP A 44 4.61 20.38 16.16
N PHE A 45 5.24 19.73 15.17
CA PHE A 45 6.47 20.20 14.55
C PHE A 45 6.68 19.50 13.21
N CYS A 46 7.50 20.11 12.36
CA CYS A 46 8.12 19.49 11.20
C CYS A 46 9.63 19.59 11.31
N MET A 47 10.34 18.57 10.82
CA MET A 47 11.77 18.61 10.57
C MET A 47 12.09 18.01 9.20
N GLY A 48 13.15 18.49 8.55
CA GLY A 48 13.67 17.95 7.30
C GLY A 48 15.19 17.96 7.31
N VAL A 49 15.80 16.92 6.73
CA VAL A 49 17.25 16.72 6.71
C VAL A 49 17.74 16.46 5.30
N VAL A 50 18.91 17.02 4.98
CA VAL A 50 19.72 16.68 3.81
C VAL A 50 21.16 16.47 4.28
N MET A 51 21.79 15.40 3.79
CA MET A 51 23.22 15.16 3.98
C MET A 51 23.97 15.62 2.74
N HIS A 52 25.20 16.10 2.87
CA HIS A 52 26.03 16.50 1.74
C HIS A 52 27.47 16.04 1.95
N TYR A 53 28.07 15.38 0.96
CA TYR A 53 29.47 14.97 1.05
C TYR A 53 30.39 16.17 0.78
N ASN A 54 31.03 16.67 1.83
CA ASN A 54 31.93 17.80 1.75
C ASN A 54 33.34 17.31 1.35
N ILE A 55 33.71 17.60 0.11
CA ILE A 55 34.96 17.16 -0.51
C ILE A 55 36.19 17.65 0.27
N SER A 56 36.14 18.87 0.84
CA SER A 56 37.26 19.47 1.58
C SER A 56 37.49 18.84 2.95
N SER A 57 36.45 18.33 3.60
CA SER A 57 36.54 17.68 4.92
C SER A 57 36.57 16.15 4.84
N HIS A 58 36.33 15.59 3.65
CA HIS A 58 36.09 14.16 3.40
C HIS A 58 35.04 13.53 4.33
N ASN A 59 34.05 14.30 4.76
CA ASN A 59 32.98 13.88 5.68
C ASN A 59 31.63 14.44 5.22
N HIS A 60 30.54 13.93 5.78
CA HIS A 60 29.20 14.44 5.48
C HIS A 60 28.78 15.57 6.42
N ASP A 61 28.28 16.65 5.83
CA ASP A 61 27.63 17.75 6.53
C ASP A 61 26.11 17.48 6.60
N MET A 62 25.48 17.76 7.73
CA MET A 62 24.03 17.61 7.93
C MET A 62 23.34 18.98 7.96
N TYR A 63 22.47 19.22 6.98
CA TYR A 63 21.59 20.39 6.93
C TYR A 63 20.23 20.00 7.48
N LEU A 64 19.78 20.69 8.54
CA LEU A 64 18.52 20.43 9.23
C LEU A 64 17.67 21.70 9.23
N THR A 65 16.41 21.59 8.81
CA THR A 65 15.39 22.63 8.96
C THR A 65 14.29 22.11 9.87
N MET A 66 13.80 22.95 10.77
CA MET A 66 12.67 22.67 11.65
C MET A 66 11.67 23.81 11.62
N GLU A 67 10.38 23.48 11.69
CA GLU A 67 9.30 24.44 11.90
C GLU A 67 8.44 23.95 13.08
N VAL A 68 8.36 24.76 14.14
CA VAL A 68 7.59 24.48 15.36
C VAL A 68 6.49 25.54 15.51
N PRO A 69 5.22 25.22 15.18
CA PRO A 69 4.08 26.11 15.42
C PRO A 69 3.92 26.46 16.90
N ARG A 70 3.62 27.73 17.20
CA ARG A 70 3.48 28.24 18.57
C ARG A 70 2.17 29.01 18.74
N THR A 71 1.41 28.62 19.75
CA THR A 71 0.14 29.26 20.18
C THR A 71 0.32 30.16 21.38
N SER A 72 1.43 30.03 22.11
CA SER A 72 1.74 30.74 23.35
C SER A 72 3.24 30.65 23.65
N SER A 73 3.69 31.42 24.63
CA SER A 73 5.04 31.34 25.23
C SER A 73 5.31 30.06 26.02
N LEU A 74 4.27 29.29 26.39
CA LEU A 74 4.43 28.12 27.26
C LEU A 74 5.14 26.97 26.54
N GLY A 75 6.12 26.38 27.23
CA GLY A 75 6.70 25.11 26.85
C GLY A 75 7.84 25.18 25.84
N TRP A 76 8.29 23.99 25.45
CA TRP A 76 9.40 23.75 24.53
C TRP A 76 9.14 22.49 23.70
N THR A 77 9.73 22.41 22.51
CA THR A 77 9.71 21.22 21.63
C THR A 77 11.12 20.88 21.21
N ALA A 78 11.48 19.60 21.23
CA ALA A 78 12.83 19.11 20.97
C ALA A 78 12.84 17.93 20.00
N ILE A 79 13.91 17.84 19.22
CA ILE A 79 14.34 16.60 18.57
C ILE A 79 15.79 16.31 18.92
N GLY A 80 16.25 15.09 18.73
CA GLY A 80 17.67 14.75 18.85
C GLY A 80 18.05 13.47 18.11
N THR A 81 19.33 13.32 17.80
CA THR A 81 19.87 12.14 17.13
C THR A 81 19.99 10.95 18.09
N GLY A 82 19.89 9.72 17.57
CA GLY A 82 20.00 8.49 18.38
C GLY A 82 18.65 7.98 18.91
N SER A 83 18.69 6.87 19.65
CA SER A 83 17.51 6.19 20.21
C SER A 83 17.22 6.51 21.69
N SER A 84 18.05 7.33 22.33
CA SER A 84 17.90 7.76 23.72
C SER A 84 18.62 9.09 23.93
N MET A 85 18.34 9.80 25.03
CA MET A 85 18.98 11.09 25.33
C MET A 85 20.50 10.98 25.54
N THR A 86 21.00 9.84 26.02
CA THR A 86 22.43 9.63 26.29
C THR A 86 23.23 9.71 24.98
N GLY A 87 24.14 10.68 24.89
CA GLY A 87 24.91 10.97 23.69
C GLY A 87 24.11 11.61 22.55
N SER A 88 22.83 11.88 22.72
CA SER A 88 22.03 12.55 21.68
C SER A 88 22.53 13.97 21.46
N LEU A 89 22.57 14.41 20.19
CA LEU A 89 22.69 15.82 19.84
C LEU A 89 21.26 16.37 19.75
N MET A 90 20.82 17.09 20.79
CA MET A 90 19.44 17.55 20.95
C MET A 90 19.30 19.03 20.59
N PHE A 91 18.27 19.36 19.82
CA PHE A 91 17.89 20.71 19.42
C PHE A 91 16.55 21.04 20.10
N ILE A 92 16.57 21.94 21.08
CA ILE A 92 15.40 22.28 21.91
C ILE A 92 14.97 23.72 21.60
N ILE A 93 13.73 23.88 21.15
CA ILE A 93 13.17 25.14 20.64
C ILE A 93 12.09 25.65 21.58
N TYR A 94 12.19 26.93 21.95
CA TYR A 94 11.21 27.68 22.74
C TYR A 94 11.33 29.18 22.51
N GLY A 95 10.37 29.94 23.03
CA GLY A 95 10.27 31.38 22.88
C GLY A 95 8.81 31.83 22.71
N ASP A 96 8.61 33.14 22.70
CA ASP A 96 7.32 33.78 22.47
C ASP A 96 7.38 34.57 21.15
N PRO A 97 6.49 34.31 20.17
CA PRO A 97 6.40 35.14 18.97
C PRO A 97 5.97 36.59 19.26
N SER A 98 5.36 36.84 20.42
CA SER A 98 4.99 38.18 20.89
C SER A 98 6.20 38.98 21.39
N ASP A 99 7.30 38.31 21.73
CA ASP A 99 8.57 38.95 22.07
C ASP A 99 9.31 39.33 20.78
N LYS A 100 9.97 40.49 20.77
CA LYS A 100 10.68 40.99 19.58
C LYS A 100 11.95 40.20 19.26
N HIS A 101 12.29 39.23 20.10
CA HIS A 101 13.42 38.33 19.94
C HIS A 101 13.02 37.06 19.16
N GLY A 102 13.95 36.55 18.34
CA GLY A 102 13.76 35.29 17.64
C GLY A 102 13.65 34.08 18.59
N PRO A 103 13.14 32.94 18.11
CA PRO A 103 13.05 31.71 18.89
C PRO A 103 14.44 31.24 19.35
N VAL A 104 14.53 30.74 20.57
CA VAL A 104 15.78 30.20 21.15
C VAL A 104 15.97 28.77 20.68
N VAL A 105 17.17 28.47 20.19
CA VAL A 105 17.62 27.11 19.82
C VAL A 105 18.68 26.66 20.82
N SER A 106 18.25 25.90 21.82
CA SER A 106 19.12 25.36 22.86
C SER A 106 19.66 23.99 22.43
N ILE A 107 20.94 23.96 22.09
CA ILE A 107 21.64 22.73 21.69
C ILE A 107 22.18 22.04 22.93
N ARG A 108 21.73 20.80 23.22
CA ARG A 108 22.09 20.07 24.44
C ARG A 108 22.55 18.63 24.18
N THR A 109 23.32 18.09 25.11
CA THR A 109 23.62 16.66 25.20
C THR A 109 23.66 16.19 26.65
N VAL A 110 23.75 14.88 26.87
CA VAL A 110 23.96 14.30 28.21
C VAL A 110 24.75 13.00 28.17
N LYS A 111 25.49 12.72 29.25
CA LYS A 111 26.08 11.42 29.55
C LYS A 111 25.26 10.76 30.66
N GLY A 112 24.75 9.55 30.43
CA GLY A 112 23.96 8.79 31.41
C GLY A 112 22.62 9.44 31.77
N HIS A 113 22.05 9.01 32.91
CA HIS A 113 20.71 9.39 33.38
C HIS A 113 20.68 10.75 34.10
N HIS A 114 21.10 11.81 33.40
CA HIS A 114 21.06 13.18 33.91
C HIS A 114 20.20 14.09 33.02
N GLN A 115 19.96 15.32 33.46
CA GLN A 115 19.33 16.35 32.63
C GLN A 115 20.32 16.84 31.56
N PRO A 116 19.88 17.06 30.30
CA PRO A 116 20.72 17.64 29.26
C PRO A 116 21.25 19.02 29.60
N LYS A 117 22.54 19.24 29.31
CA LYS A 117 23.25 20.51 29.44
C LYS A 117 23.66 21.01 28.05
N LEU A 118 23.94 22.31 27.93
CA LEU A 118 24.47 22.88 26.69
C LEU A 118 25.71 22.14 26.22
N VAL A 119 25.82 21.94 24.91
CA VAL A 119 27.02 21.34 24.29
C VAL A 119 28.13 22.38 24.22
N SER A 120 29.33 22.04 24.70
CA SER A 120 30.54 22.85 24.51
C SER A 120 31.30 22.43 23.26
N GLN A 121 32.07 23.35 22.65
CA GLN A 121 32.85 23.04 21.43
C GLN A 121 33.80 21.84 21.63
N SER A 122 34.37 21.71 22.83
CA SER A 122 35.21 20.57 23.23
C SER A 122 34.50 19.21 23.22
N GLN A 123 33.17 19.17 23.20
CA GLN A 123 32.36 17.94 23.13
C GLN A 123 31.97 17.57 21.68
N MET A 124 32.22 18.42 20.68
CA MET A 124 31.77 18.18 19.30
C MET A 124 32.60 17.15 18.52
N GLY A 125 33.74 16.69 19.06
CA GLY A 125 34.56 15.62 18.48
C GLY A 125 35.22 15.94 17.13
N GLY A 126 35.22 17.20 16.69
CA GLY A 126 35.65 17.61 15.35
C GLY A 126 34.51 17.84 14.36
N SER A 127 33.25 17.71 14.80
CA SER A 127 32.11 18.35 14.13
C SER A 127 32.05 19.84 14.47
N ASP A 128 31.39 20.66 13.65
CA ASP A 128 31.09 22.06 13.97
C ASP A 128 29.63 22.38 13.67
N LEU A 129 28.92 23.02 14.61
CA LEU A 129 27.47 23.19 14.53
C LEU A 129 27.08 24.66 14.55
N ARG A 130 26.36 25.11 13.52
CA ARG A 130 25.97 26.51 13.36
C ARG A 130 24.48 26.64 13.10
N VAL A 131 23.82 27.53 13.85
CA VAL A 131 22.46 27.97 13.56
C VAL A 131 22.53 28.99 12.42
N LEU A 132 21.87 28.67 11.29
CA LEU A 132 21.81 29.50 10.09
C LEU A 132 20.60 30.43 10.11
N GLN A 133 19.50 30.00 10.73
CA GLN A 133 18.28 30.80 10.91
C GLN A 133 17.61 30.44 12.24
N ALA A 134 17.13 31.45 12.95
CA ALA A 134 16.19 31.30 14.06
C ALA A 134 15.24 32.50 14.03
N SER A 135 14.06 32.34 13.43
CA SER A 135 13.10 33.44 13.22
C SER A 135 11.66 32.96 13.30
N TRP A 136 10.77 33.84 13.74
CA TRP A 136 9.33 33.63 13.64
C TRP A 136 8.85 33.81 12.20
N ILE A 137 7.94 32.95 11.74
CA ILE A 137 7.29 33.04 10.43
C ILE A 137 5.77 32.82 10.54
N PRO A 138 4.95 33.38 9.64
CA PRO A 138 3.53 33.05 9.56
C PRO A 138 3.31 31.58 9.19
N SER A 139 2.49 30.88 9.96
CA SER A 139 2.03 29.52 9.66
C SER A 139 0.67 29.55 8.95
N PRO A 140 0.40 28.64 7.97
CA PRO A 140 -0.90 28.55 7.29
C PRO A 140 -2.12 28.36 8.19
N ARG A 141 -1.92 28.00 9.47
CA ARG A 141 -2.98 27.82 10.47
C ARG A 141 -3.38 29.12 11.21
N GLY A 142 -2.89 30.29 10.78
CA GLY A 142 -3.17 31.57 11.44
C GLY A 142 -2.46 31.72 12.80
N MET A 143 -1.28 31.11 12.91
CA MET A 143 -0.40 31.12 14.08
C MET A 143 1.02 31.46 13.61
N GLU A 144 1.93 31.77 14.52
CA GLU A 144 3.35 31.87 14.17
C GLU A 144 4.06 30.52 14.38
N ALA A 145 5.16 30.30 13.65
CA ALA A 145 6.02 29.14 13.81
C ALA A 145 7.48 29.57 13.97
N ALA A 146 8.19 28.93 14.89
CA ALA A 146 9.64 29.05 14.98
C ALA A 146 10.25 28.30 13.80
N LYS A 147 10.83 29.02 12.83
CA LYS A 147 11.63 28.43 11.76
C LYS A 147 13.09 28.45 12.15
N ILE A 148 13.65 27.25 12.30
CA ILE A 148 15.05 27.01 12.62
C ILE A 148 15.71 26.35 11.42
N ALA A 149 16.88 26.83 11.04
CA ALA A 149 17.76 26.15 10.11
C ALA A 149 19.16 26.08 10.70
N LEU A 150 19.84 24.95 10.50
CA LEU A 150 21.18 24.72 11.01
C LEU A 150 21.99 23.80 10.10
N VAL A 151 23.31 23.88 10.24
CA VAL A 151 24.28 23.00 9.60
C VAL A 151 25.21 22.41 10.67
N CYS A 152 25.41 21.11 10.59
CA CYS A 152 26.39 20.37 11.38
C CYS A 152 27.47 19.87 10.40
N TYR A 153 28.61 20.57 10.35
CA TYR A 153 29.75 20.21 9.53
C TYR A 153 30.44 18.96 10.06
N SER A 154 30.82 18.04 9.16
CA SER A 154 31.41 16.73 9.50
C SER A 154 30.63 15.96 10.58
N CYS A 155 29.30 15.98 10.53
CA CYS A 155 28.44 15.57 11.66
C CYS A 155 28.61 14.11 12.10
N GLU A 156 29.16 13.25 11.23
CA GLU A 156 29.52 11.86 11.55
C GLU A 156 30.66 11.76 12.60
N LYS A 157 31.40 12.85 12.85
CA LYS A 157 32.41 12.95 13.92
C LYS A 157 31.80 13.26 15.30
N TRP A 158 30.47 13.36 15.41
CA TRP A 158 29.80 13.57 16.69
C TRP A 158 30.08 12.38 17.64
N PRO A 159 30.73 12.59 18.81
CA PRO A 159 31.25 11.50 19.64
C PRO A 159 30.18 10.86 20.57
N GLY A 160 28.91 11.20 20.38
CA GLY A 160 27.79 10.67 21.15
C GLY A 160 27.10 9.50 20.45
N ALA A 161 25.77 9.57 20.32
CA ALA A 161 24.98 8.63 19.54
C ALA A 161 25.39 8.71 18.05
N PRO A 162 25.81 7.61 17.40
CA PRO A 162 26.31 7.65 16.03
C PRO A 162 25.32 8.28 15.05
N ILE A 163 25.85 9.17 14.22
CA ILE A 163 25.16 9.77 13.07
C ILE A 163 25.87 9.22 11.84
N SER A 164 25.13 8.63 10.89
CA SER A 164 25.68 8.19 9.61
C SER A 164 24.84 8.66 8.44
N ALA A 165 25.49 9.25 7.44
CA ALA A 165 24.87 9.68 6.20
C ALA A 165 24.28 8.51 5.40
N GLN A 166 24.86 7.31 5.55
CA GLN A 166 24.50 6.11 4.79
C GLN A 166 23.50 5.19 5.53
N ALA A 167 22.99 5.60 6.69
CA ALA A 167 22.02 4.83 7.45
C ALA A 167 20.62 4.93 6.82
N SER A 168 20.09 3.82 6.29
CA SER A 168 18.70 3.72 5.79
C SER A 168 17.63 3.73 6.88
N SER A 169 18.03 3.78 8.16
CA SER A 169 17.13 3.77 9.33
C SER A 169 17.83 4.36 10.57
N GLN A 170 18.39 5.56 10.45
CA GLN A 170 18.97 6.32 11.57
C GLN A 170 17.91 6.58 12.65
N PRO A 171 18.11 6.18 13.91
CA PRO A 171 17.21 6.53 14.99
C PRO A 171 17.33 8.01 15.38
N TRP A 172 16.20 8.61 15.70
CA TRP A 172 16.04 9.94 16.30
C TRP A 172 14.98 9.88 17.42
N ILE A 173 15.02 10.87 18.31
CA ILE A 173 14.04 11.09 19.37
C ILE A 173 13.36 12.45 19.21
N TRP A 174 12.12 12.57 19.68
CA TRP A 174 11.44 13.86 19.90
C TRP A 174 10.83 13.90 21.30
N ALA A 175 10.72 15.10 21.86
CA ALA A 175 10.08 15.34 23.15
C ALA A 175 9.51 16.76 23.22
N TRP A 176 8.52 16.98 24.07
CA TRP A 176 7.98 18.31 24.32
C TRP A 176 7.35 18.45 25.71
N ASN A 177 7.22 19.69 26.15
CA ASN A 177 6.45 20.09 27.32
C ASN A 177 5.59 21.29 26.91
N ASP A 178 4.28 21.26 27.17
CA ASP A 178 3.32 22.29 26.79
C ASP A 178 2.89 23.21 27.96
N LYS A 179 3.48 23.03 29.14
CA LYS A 179 3.07 23.66 30.41
C LYS A 179 4.11 24.56 31.05
N GLN A 180 5.40 24.41 30.74
CA GLN A 180 6.46 25.18 31.40
C GLN A 180 6.37 26.67 31.02
N ASN A 181 6.19 27.55 32.00
CA ASN A 181 6.36 28.98 31.80
C ASN A 181 7.86 29.34 31.86
N ILE A 182 8.44 29.74 30.73
CA ILE A 182 9.85 30.12 30.60
C ILE A 182 9.95 31.64 30.72
N LYS A 183 10.45 32.13 31.86
CA LYS A 183 10.52 33.57 32.17
C LYS A 183 11.66 34.32 31.47
N VAL A 184 12.71 33.61 31.05
CA VAL A 184 13.91 34.18 30.44
C VAL A 184 14.29 33.28 29.26
N TYR A 185 14.36 33.86 28.07
CA TYR A 185 14.70 33.16 26.83
C TYR A 185 16.21 33.10 26.63
N SER A 186 16.92 32.40 27.51
CA SER A 186 18.37 32.12 27.40
C SER A 186 18.63 30.66 27.05
N TYR A 187 19.67 30.38 26.25
CA TYR A 187 20.00 29.04 25.75
C TYR A 187 20.19 27.99 26.86
N ASP A 188 20.63 28.41 28.04
CA ASP A 188 21.00 27.58 29.19
C ASP A 188 19.87 27.36 30.22
N VAL A 189 18.69 27.97 30.03
CA VAL A 189 17.59 27.95 31.01
C VAL A 189 17.24 26.52 31.48
N HIS A 190 16.88 26.36 32.76
CA HIS A 190 16.41 25.07 33.26
C HIS A 190 15.09 24.68 32.59
N LEU A 191 15.04 23.48 32.01
CA LEU A 191 13.86 22.96 31.31
C LEU A 191 13.20 21.86 32.14
N SER A 192 11.93 22.06 32.48
CA SER A 192 11.08 21.05 33.11
C SER A 192 10.90 19.87 32.16
N MET A 193 10.90 18.65 32.71
CA MET A 193 10.80 17.43 31.91
C MET A 193 9.51 17.34 31.08
N HIS A 194 9.57 16.61 29.97
CA HIS A 194 8.38 16.19 29.24
C HIS A 194 7.52 15.23 30.09
N LYS A 195 6.28 14.96 29.66
CA LYS A 195 5.40 13.99 30.34
C LYS A 195 6.08 12.62 30.46
N HIS A 196 5.93 11.94 31.60
CA HIS A 196 6.71 10.75 31.95
C HIS A 196 6.53 9.57 30.97
N HIS A 197 5.29 9.21 30.64
CA HIS A 197 4.99 8.00 29.85
C HIS A 197 4.89 8.33 28.35
N ALA A 198 5.46 7.49 27.48
CA ALA A 198 5.32 7.64 26.02
C ALA A 198 3.85 7.69 25.59
N SER A 199 2.99 6.88 26.22
CA SER A 199 1.53 6.86 26.02
C SER A 199 0.81 8.17 26.35
N SER A 200 1.43 9.08 27.10
CA SER A 200 0.90 10.42 27.38
C SER A 200 1.26 11.47 26.31
N GLY A 201 1.96 11.05 25.25
CA GLY A 201 2.32 11.88 24.10
C GLY A 201 3.42 12.91 24.38
N GLY A 202 4.20 12.75 25.46
CA GLY A 202 5.28 13.68 25.84
C GLY A 202 6.60 13.48 25.09
N TRP A 203 6.85 12.28 24.59
CA TRP A 203 8.08 11.90 23.88
C TRP A 203 7.85 10.68 22.99
N GLY A 204 8.76 10.45 22.05
CA GLY A 204 8.77 9.25 21.22
C GLY A 204 10.01 9.14 20.34
N ASN A 205 10.14 8.00 19.67
CA ASN A 205 11.19 7.72 18.71
C ASN A 205 10.67 7.89 17.28
N PHE A 206 11.58 8.13 16.35
CA PHE A 206 11.34 8.04 14.92
C PHE A 206 12.64 7.64 14.20
N TYR A 207 12.52 7.30 12.93
CA TYR A 207 13.59 6.76 12.12
C TYR A 207 13.64 7.51 10.80
N VAL A 208 14.87 7.74 10.35
CA VAL A 208 15.19 8.58 9.20
C VAL A 208 16.08 7.78 8.25
N ASP A 209 15.67 7.68 7.00
CA ASP A 209 16.51 7.17 5.91
C ASP A 209 17.45 8.28 5.47
N MET A 210 18.64 8.32 6.08
CA MET A 210 19.67 9.34 5.81
C MET A 210 20.26 9.13 4.41
N ALA A 211 20.40 7.87 3.98
CA ALA A 211 21.04 7.48 2.72
C ALA A 211 20.38 8.12 1.51
N ARG A 212 19.04 8.17 1.47
CA ARG A 212 18.30 8.82 0.37
C ARG A 212 18.54 10.33 0.29
N SER A 213 18.92 10.97 1.40
CA SER A 213 19.06 12.42 1.53
C SER A 213 20.45 12.94 1.19
N VAL A 214 21.38 12.05 0.83
CA VAL A 214 22.76 12.40 0.49
C VAL A 214 22.81 13.09 -0.88
N SER A 215 23.13 14.38 -0.87
CA SER A 215 23.53 15.12 -2.07
C SER A 215 25.01 14.84 -2.38
N THR A 216 25.26 14.42 -3.61
CA THR A 216 26.58 14.28 -4.22
C THR A 216 26.96 15.49 -5.09
N SER A 217 26.21 16.60 -4.98
CA SER A 217 26.57 17.89 -5.58
C SER A 217 27.93 18.37 -5.06
N THR A 218 28.69 19.07 -5.90
CA THR A 218 29.93 19.76 -5.49
C THR A 218 29.65 20.90 -4.53
N ASP A 219 28.59 21.67 -4.81
CA ASP A 219 28.18 22.80 -4.00
C ASP A 219 27.28 22.35 -2.82
N PRO A 220 27.33 23.06 -1.69
CA PRO A 220 26.42 22.84 -0.58
C PRO A 220 24.94 22.94 -0.99
N PRO A 221 24.06 22.05 -0.50
CA PRO A 221 22.65 22.07 -0.84
C PRO A 221 21.94 23.28 -0.21
N SER A 222 20.85 23.72 -0.85
CA SER A 222 19.86 24.57 -0.20
C SER A 222 19.24 23.86 1.01
N LEU A 223 18.81 24.65 2.02
CA LEU A 223 18.10 24.13 3.18
C LEU A 223 16.90 23.24 2.79
N PRO A 224 16.67 22.09 3.44
CA PRO A 224 15.60 21.16 3.08
C PRO A 224 14.22 21.81 3.20
N PRO A 225 13.45 21.95 2.09
CA PRO A 225 12.15 22.59 2.13
C PRO A 225 11.10 21.67 2.76
N LEU A 226 10.34 22.20 3.72
CA LEU A 226 9.28 21.47 4.41
C LEU A 226 7.97 21.52 3.59
N ARG A 227 7.42 20.34 3.29
CA ARG A 227 6.18 20.14 2.53
C ARG A 227 4.98 20.10 3.46
N VAL A 228 4.13 21.13 3.41
CA VAL A 228 2.91 21.23 4.21
C VAL A 228 1.99 20.02 3.97
N GLY A 229 1.43 19.47 5.05
CA GLY A 229 0.51 18.32 5.00
C GLY A 229 1.17 16.95 4.81
N VAL A 230 2.46 16.88 4.47
CA VAL A 230 3.19 15.61 4.34
C VAL A 230 3.74 15.20 5.70
N ALA A 231 3.11 14.22 6.35
CA ALA A 231 3.53 13.77 7.68
C ALA A 231 4.92 13.10 7.69
N ARG A 232 5.21 12.26 6.69
CA ARG A 232 6.44 11.43 6.63
C ARG A 232 6.88 11.25 5.18
N LEU A 233 8.14 11.57 4.90
CA LEU A 233 8.81 11.36 3.62
C LEU A 233 10.25 10.88 3.92
N GLY A 234 10.59 9.66 3.55
CA GLY A 234 11.88 9.07 3.97
C GLY A 234 12.02 8.82 5.49
N THR A 235 10.90 8.81 6.24
CA THR A 235 10.90 8.65 7.70
C THR A 235 9.76 7.76 8.18
N SER A 236 9.89 7.21 9.39
CA SER A 236 8.92 6.29 9.99
C SER A 236 8.93 6.40 11.52
N ASP A 237 7.83 6.08 12.20
CA ASP A 237 7.80 5.97 13.67
C ASP A 237 8.44 4.65 14.16
N SER A 238 8.52 3.63 13.28
CA SER A 238 9.18 2.35 13.51
C SER A 238 10.46 2.20 12.66
N PRO A 239 11.43 1.33 13.02
CA PRO A 239 12.65 1.15 12.24
C PRO A 239 12.32 0.74 10.79
N MET A 240 13.09 1.25 9.83
CA MET A 240 12.81 1.08 8.39
C MET A 240 13.45 -0.19 7.80
N THR A 241 14.14 -0.98 8.62
CA THR A 241 14.73 -2.27 8.25
C THR A 241 13.72 -3.42 8.35
N ALA A 242 14.02 -4.58 7.76
CA ALA A 242 13.20 -5.78 7.88
C ALA A 242 12.96 -6.20 9.35
N GLY A 243 13.93 -6.00 10.24
CA GLY A 243 13.77 -6.22 11.69
C GLY A 243 12.79 -5.24 12.33
N GLY A 244 12.68 -4.01 11.83
CA GLY A 244 11.65 -3.04 12.25
C GLY A 244 10.22 -3.50 11.96
N MET A 245 10.01 -4.16 10.81
CA MET A 245 8.71 -4.79 10.49
C MET A 245 8.37 -5.92 11.46
N VAL A 246 9.36 -6.76 11.84
CA VAL A 246 9.18 -7.82 12.85
C VAL A 246 8.86 -7.21 14.23
N ASN A 247 9.54 -6.14 14.62
CA ASN A 247 9.28 -5.43 15.88
C ASN A 247 7.88 -4.79 15.91
N PHE A 248 7.44 -4.16 14.82
CA PHE A 248 6.09 -3.61 14.71
C PHE A 248 5.00 -4.69 14.93
N VAL A 249 5.18 -5.86 14.34
CA VAL A 249 4.30 -7.03 14.54
C VAL A 249 4.32 -7.50 15.99
N LYS A 250 5.48 -7.48 16.65
CA LYS A 250 5.66 -7.89 18.05
C LYS A 250 5.02 -6.91 19.03
N GLU A 251 5.09 -5.60 18.78
CA GLU A 251 4.49 -4.55 19.62
C GLU A 251 2.97 -4.47 19.47
N ASN A 252 2.45 -4.72 18.26
CA ASN A 252 1.03 -4.60 17.93
C ASN A 252 0.47 -5.92 17.38
N PRO A 253 0.44 -7.02 18.15
CA PRO A 253 0.18 -8.36 17.63
C PRO A 253 -1.25 -8.51 17.07
N ILE A 254 -2.28 -8.06 17.78
CA ILE A 254 -3.68 -8.23 17.34
C ILE A 254 -3.99 -7.44 16.06
N PRO A 255 -3.68 -6.11 15.95
CA PRO A 255 -3.82 -5.37 14.70
C PRO A 255 -3.01 -5.97 13.55
N SER A 256 -1.78 -6.45 13.83
CA SER A 256 -0.89 -7.02 12.81
C SER A 256 -1.41 -8.36 12.27
N ILE A 257 -1.91 -9.25 13.14
CA ILE A 257 -2.54 -10.51 12.74
C ILE A 257 -3.80 -10.22 11.91
N HIS A 258 -4.67 -9.32 12.36
CA HIS A 258 -5.85 -8.88 11.61
C HIS A 258 -5.47 -8.39 10.20
N GLY A 259 -4.53 -7.44 10.10
CA GLY A 259 -4.06 -6.91 8.82
C GLY A 259 -3.47 -7.99 7.93
N PHE A 260 -2.64 -8.88 8.49
CA PHE A 260 -2.01 -9.98 7.75
C PHE A 260 -3.02 -10.95 7.15
N VAL A 261 -3.98 -11.46 7.94
CA VAL A 261 -4.98 -12.43 7.42
C VAL A 261 -5.91 -11.79 6.38
N MET A 262 -6.24 -10.51 6.54
CA MET A 262 -7.06 -9.77 5.57
C MET A 262 -6.31 -9.51 4.26
N VAL A 263 -5.02 -9.13 4.32
CA VAL A 263 -4.17 -8.98 3.13
C VAL A 263 -4.01 -10.33 2.42
N VAL A 264 -3.65 -11.41 3.13
CA VAL A 264 -3.53 -12.75 2.53
C VAL A 264 -4.83 -13.17 1.85
N SER A 265 -5.98 -12.92 2.47
CA SER A 265 -7.29 -13.27 1.90
C SER A 265 -7.60 -12.49 0.61
N PHE A 266 -7.57 -11.16 0.66
CA PHE A 266 -8.03 -10.29 -0.45
C PHE A 266 -6.97 -9.99 -1.51
N PHE A 267 -5.68 -9.96 -1.16
CA PHE A 267 -4.59 -9.71 -2.11
C PHE A 267 -4.07 -11.00 -2.76
N ILE A 268 -4.11 -12.14 -2.06
CA ILE A 268 -3.53 -13.40 -2.57
C ILE A 268 -4.62 -14.43 -2.87
N LEU A 269 -5.37 -14.90 -1.86
CA LEU A 269 -6.19 -16.11 -1.99
C LEU A 269 -7.43 -15.93 -2.87
N PHE A 270 -8.20 -14.84 -2.74
CA PHE A 270 -9.37 -14.59 -3.61
C PHE A 270 -8.97 -14.30 -5.09
N PRO A 271 -7.93 -13.50 -5.37
CA PRO A 271 -7.37 -13.37 -6.73
C PRO A 271 -6.89 -14.72 -7.28
N LEU A 272 -6.19 -15.54 -6.49
CA LEU A 272 -5.71 -16.86 -6.91
C LEU A 272 -6.87 -17.84 -7.16
N GLY A 273 -7.93 -17.83 -6.35
CA GLY A 273 -9.16 -18.60 -6.59
C GLY A 273 -9.85 -18.16 -7.89
N THR A 274 -9.74 -16.89 -8.27
CA THR A 274 -10.21 -16.39 -9.58
C THR A 274 -9.25 -16.79 -10.71
N ALA A 275 -7.95 -16.89 -10.43
CA ALA A 275 -6.91 -17.35 -11.35
C ALA A 275 -6.87 -18.87 -11.58
N THR A 276 -7.49 -19.69 -10.73
CA THR A 276 -7.54 -21.14 -10.94
C THR A 276 -8.71 -21.57 -11.82
N ILE A 277 -9.89 -20.93 -11.73
CA ILE A 277 -11.09 -21.36 -12.46
C ILE A 277 -11.02 -21.20 -13.99
N ARG A 278 -10.13 -20.34 -14.52
CA ARG A 278 -9.85 -20.22 -15.97
C ARG A 278 -8.49 -20.79 -16.39
N SER A 279 -7.82 -21.56 -15.52
CA SER A 279 -6.54 -22.21 -15.85
C SER A 279 -6.67 -23.24 -16.99
N GLY A 280 -7.87 -23.78 -17.22
CA GLY A 280 -8.12 -24.88 -18.16
C GLY A 280 -7.76 -26.26 -17.61
N SER A 281 -7.31 -26.37 -16.36
CA SER A 281 -7.09 -27.67 -15.70
C SER A 281 -8.42 -28.39 -15.43
N GLY A 282 -8.44 -29.72 -15.54
CA GLY A 282 -9.59 -30.53 -15.08
C GLY A 282 -9.89 -30.36 -13.59
N ASN A 283 -8.90 -29.98 -12.79
CA ASN A 283 -9.05 -29.68 -11.36
C ASN A 283 -9.39 -28.20 -11.07
N ALA A 284 -9.62 -27.35 -12.09
CA ALA A 284 -9.84 -25.91 -11.94
C ALA A 284 -10.97 -25.56 -10.96
N PHE A 285 -12.09 -26.31 -11.00
CA PHE A 285 -13.20 -26.13 -10.05
C PHE A 285 -12.79 -26.51 -8.61
N LYS A 286 -12.04 -27.60 -8.44
CA LYS A 286 -11.60 -28.08 -7.12
C LYS A 286 -10.67 -27.07 -6.44
N TYR A 287 -9.70 -26.52 -7.18
CA TYR A 287 -8.83 -25.46 -6.67
C TYR A 287 -9.59 -24.15 -6.41
N HIS A 288 -10.54 -23.79 -7.28
CA HIS A 288 -11.34 -22.58 -7.14
C HIS A 288 -12.11 -22.54 -5.80
N TRP A 289 -12.92 -23.57 -5.50
CA TRP A 289 -13.70 -23.57 -4.26
C TRP A 289 -12.81 -23.76 -3.02
N ALA A 290 -11.75 -24.58 -3.10
CA ALA A 290 -10.85 -24.79 -1.96
C ALA A 290 -10.11 -23.51 -1.56
N LEU A 291 -9.60 -22.75 -2.54
CA LEU A 291 -8.96 -21.45 -2.30
C LEU A 291 -9.96 -20.41 -1.77
N GLN A 292 -11.17 -20.36 -2.32
CA GLN A 292 -12.21 -19.43 -1.83
C GLN A 292 -12.69 -19.78 -0.43
N LEU A 293 -12.79 -21.06 -0.07
CA LEU A 293 -13.13 -21.49 1.29
C LEU A 293 -12.03 -21.08 2.28
N ALA A 294 -10.77 -21.38 1.99
CA ALA A 294 -9.64 -20.97 2.82
C ALA A 294 -9.57 -19.44 2.98
N ALA A 295 -9.72 -18.69 1.88
CA ALA A 295 -9.80 -17.23 1.90
C ALA A 295 -10.97 -16.71 2.75
N SER A 296 -12.14 -17.34 2.66
CA SER A 296 -13.33 -16.93 3.42
C SER A 296 -13.16 -17.19 4.91
N LEU A 297 -12.57 -18.32 5.31
CA LEU A 297 -12.28 -18.61 6.72
C LEU A 297 -11.27 -17.62 7.31
N CYS A 298 -10.19 -17.29 6.58
CA CYS A 298 -9.22 -16.27 6.98
C CYS A 298 -9.81 -14.85 7.01
N ALA A 299 -10.70 -14.51 6.07
CA ALA A 299 -11.38 -13.21 6.06
C ALA A 299 -12.39 -13.08 7.21
N TRP A 300 -13.16 -14.13 7.51
CA TRP A 300 -14.10 -14.13 8.64
C TRP A 300 -13.37 -14.06 9.98
N SER A 301 -12.28 -14.79 10.20
CA SER A 301 -11.49 -14.65 11.42
C SER A 301 -10.86 -13.26 11.54
N GLY A 302 -10.40 -12.67 10.43
CA GLY A 302 -9.95 -11.27 10.37
C GLY A 302 -11.05 -10.28 10.76
N ILE A 303 -12.25 -10.39 10.18
CA ILE A 303 -13.40 -9.51 10.49
C ILE A 303 -13.80 -9.63 11.96
N ILE A 304 -13.91 -10.85 12.49
CA ILE A 304 -14.22 -11.12 13.90
C ILE A 304 -13.17 -10.47 14.82
N MET A 305 -11.88 -10.64 14.53
CA MET A 305 -10.79 -9.99 15.26
C MET A 305 -10.94 -8.45 15.26
N GLY A 306 -11.27 -7.86 14.12
CA GLY A 306 -11.47 -6.41 13.98
C GLY A 306 -12.65 -5.88 14.80
N LEU A 307 -13.75 -6.65 14.90
CA LEU A 307 -14.90 -6.31 15.74
C LEU A 307 -14.56 -6.38 17.24
N PHE A 308 -13.81 -7.41 17.67
CA PHE A 308 -13.32 -7.50 19.05
C PHE A 308 -12.36 -6.35 19.42
N MET A 309 -11.51 -5.92 18.48
CA MET A 309 -10.59 -4.78 18.69
C MET A 309 -11.33 -3.45 18.90
N ASN A 310 -12.44 -3.20 18.18
CA ASN A 310 -13.23 -1.99 18.36
C ASN A 310 -14.71 -2.20 18.06
N HIS A 311 -15.50 -2.27 19.13
CA HIS A 311 -16.95 -2.43 19.11
C HIS A 311 -17.70 -1.20 18.55
N ARG A 312 -17.10 0.00 18.51
CA ARG A 312 -17.74 1.21 17.98
C ARG A 312 -17.44 1.40 16.49
N LEU A 313 -18.45 1.17 15.65
CA LEU A 313 -18.41 1.36 14.21
C LEU A 313 -18.40 2.85 13.86
N SER A 314 -17.21 3.41 13.69
CA SER A 314 -16.98 4.85 13.50
C SER A 314 -16.16 5.19 12.25
N THR A 315 -15.53 4.18 11.63
CA THR A 315 -14.64 4.36 10.47
C THR A 315 -15.21 3.71 9.21
N VAL A 316 -14.90 4.30 8.05
CA VAL A 316 -15.29 3.74 6.73
C VAL A 316 -14.73 2.32 6.55
N HIS A 317 -13.52 2.05 7.06
CA HIS A 317 -12.89 0.73 7.08
C HIS A 317 -13.74 -0.34 7.77
N GLN A 318 -14.31 -0.03 8.95
CA GLN A 318 -15.19 -0.96 9.67
C GLN A 318 -16.48 -1.23 8.88
N TRP A 319 -17.08 -0.20 8.30
CA TRP A 319 -18.29 -0.34 7.47
C TRP A 319 -18.03 -1.19 6.22
N ILE A 320 -16.95 -0.94 5.48
CA ILE A 320 -16.54 -1.78 4.34
C ILE A 320 -16.26 -3.21 4.81
N GLY A 321 -15.56 -3.40 5.95
CA GLY A 321 -15.27 -4.71 6.53
C GLY A 321 -16.52 -5.55 6.84
N ILE A 322 -17.56 -4.92 7.41
CA ILE A 322 -18.85 -5.58 7.67
C ILE A 322 -19.56 -5.93 6.37
N CYS A 323 -19.63 -5.00 5.41
CA CYS A 323 -20.22 -5.26 4.09
C CYS A 323 -19.51 -6.42 3.38
N LEU A 324 -18.17 -6.51 3.47
CA LEU A 324 -17.39 -7.63 2.95
C LEU A 324 -17.78 -8.95 3.60
N GLY A 325 -18.01 -9.00 4.92
CA GLY A 325 -18.52 -10.19 5.61
C GLY A 325 -19.86 -10.66 5.04
N SER A 326 -20.84 -9.76 4.95
CA SER A 326 -22.13 -10.05 4.32
C SER A 326 -22.00 -10.50 2.87
N PHE A 327 -21.14 -9.84 2.09
CA PHE A 327 -20.92 -10.19 0.68
C PHE A 327 -20.24 -11.55 0.52
N LEU A 328 -19.32 -11.96 1.39
CA LEU A 328 -18.71 -13.29 1.35
C LEU A 328 -19.72 -14.40 1.64
N PHE A 329 -20.65 -14.17 2.58
CA PHE A 329 -21.75 -15.11 2.84
C PHE A 329 -22.67 -15.24 1.62
N ILE A 330 -23.16 -14.12 1.08
CA ILE A 330 -24.03 -14.10 -0.12
C ILE A 330 -23.30 -14.72 -1.33
N GLN A 331 -22.02 -14.40 -1.53
CA GLN A 331 -21.20 -14.93 -2.63
C GLN A 331 -21.04 -16.45 -2.58
N SER A 332 -20.96 -17.02 -1.36
CA SER A 332 -20.93 -18.47 -1.14
C SER A 332 -22.26 -19.12 -1.55
N LEU A 333 -23.40 -18.54 -1.15
CA LEU A 333 -24.73 -19.02 -1.55
C LEU A 333 -24.95 -18.91 -3.07
N LEU A 334 -24.58 -17.78 -3.68
CA LEU A 334 -24.65 -17.58 -5.13
C LEU A 334 -23.71 -18.52 -5.89
N GLY A 335 -22.53 -18.84 -5.34
CA GLY A 335 -21.58 -19.80 -5.91
C GLY A 335 -22.11 -21.24 -5.91
N TRP A 336 -22.72 -21.65 -4.80
CA TRP A 336 -23.39 -22.95 -4.67
C TRP A 336 -24.56 -23.07 -5.65
N GLN A 337 -25.44 -22.07 -5.67
CA GLN A 337 -26.60 -22.06 -6.58
C GLN A 337 -26.16 -22.01 -8.05
N HIS A 338 -25.13 -21.22 -8.38
CA HIS A 338 -24.52 -21.20 -9.70
C HIS A 338 -24.02 -22.59 -10.11
N HIS A 339 -23.30 -23.29 -9.24
CA HIS A 339 -22.78 -24.63 -9.56
C HIS A 339 -23.92 -25.65 -9.79
N ARG A 340 -24.90 -25.74 -8.88
CA ARG A 340 -26.03 -26.67 -9.02
C ARG A 340 -26.78 -26.46 -10.34
N VAL A 341 -27.15 -25.22 -10.64
CA VAL A 341 -27.92 -24.87 -11.84
C VAL A 341 -27.09 -25.04 -13.12
N PHE A 342 -25.78 -24.75 -13.09
CA PHE A 342 -24.90 -24.92 -14.23
C PHE A 342 -24.67 -26.41 -14.56
N VAL A 343 -24.56 -27.29 -13.57
CA VAL A 343 -24.45 -28.74 -13.78
C VAL A 343 -25.74 -29.30 -14.40
N GLN A 344 -26.91 -28.83 -13.96
CA GLN A 344 -28.21 -29.26 -14.49
C GLN A 344 -28.49 -28.76 -15.91
N LEU A 345 -28.39 -27.44 -16.14
CA LEU A 345 -28.85 -26.82 -17.39
C LEU A 345 -27.75 -26.57 -18.42
N ARG A 346 -26.46 -26.77 -18.07
CA ARG A 346 -25.26 -26.43 -18.86
C ARG A 346 -25.18 -24.98 -19.38
N ARG A 347 -26.08 -24.09 -18.92
CA ARG A 347 -26.18 -22.67 -19.28
C ARG A 347 -26.06 -21.77 -18.04
N ARG A 348 -25.57 -20.54 -18.25
CA ARG A 348 -25.57 -19.50 -17.20
C ARG A 348 -26.99 -19.02 -16.93
N GLN A 349 -27.26 -18.64 -15.69
CA GLN A 349 -28.55 -18.12 -15.22
C GLN A 349 -28.31 -16.90 -14.32
N TRP A 350 -29.37 -16.26 -13.79
CA TRP A 350 -29.26 -15.04 -12.96
C TRP A 350 -28.21 -15.16 -11.84
N ALA A 351 -28.15 -16.31 -11.14
CA ALA A 351 -27.19 -16.58 -10.09
C ALA A 351 -25.72 -16.56 -10.58
N SER A 352 -25.45 -16.96 -11.83
CA SER A 352 -24.13 -16.82 -12.46
C SER A 352 -23.71 -15.36 -12.56
N TYR A 353 -24.62 -14.49 -13.02
CA TYR A 353 -24.33 -13.05 -13.16
C TYR A 353 -24.16 -12.38 -11.80
N GLY A 354 -25.01 -12.72 -10.83
CA GLY A 354 -24.88 -12.29 -9.43
C GLY A 354 -23.52 -12.66 -8.85
N HIS A 355 -23.13 -13.93 -8.90
CA HIS A 355 -21.84 -14.40 -8.39
C HIS A 355 -20.64 -13.74 -9.08
N ILE A 356 -20.70 -13.50 -10.39
CA ILE A 356 -19.60 -12.86 -11.13
C ILE A 356 -19.46 -11.37 -10.76
N TRP A 357 -20.57 -10.62 -10.70
CA TRP A 357 -20.52 -9.18 -10.41
C TRP A 357 -20.31 -8.88 -8.93
N LEU A 358 -20.96 -9.62 -8.02
CA LEU A 358 -20.70 -9.49 -6.59
C LEU A 358 -19.25 -9.85 -6.26
N GLY A 359 -18.69 -10.92 -6.85
CA GLY A 359 -17.28 -11.28 -6.67
C GLY A 359 -16.31 -10.18 -7.10
N ARG A 360 -16.60 -9.48 -8.21
CA ARG A 360 -15.81 -8.32 -8.66
C ARG A 360 -15.89 -7.16 -7.67
N LEU A 361 -17.10 -6.83 -7.20
CA LEU A 361 -17.33 -5.77 -6.22
C LEU A 361 -16.60 -6.08 -4.90
N THR A 362 -16.70 -7.31 -4.42
CA THR A 362 -16.02 -7.80 -3.21
C THR A 362 -14.49 -7.72 -3.30
N LEU A 363 -13.89 -8.00 -4.46
CA LEU A 363 -12.44 -7.81 -4.67
C LEU A 363 -12.05 -6.32 -4.64
N ILE A 364 -12.79 -5.46 -5.35
CA ILE A 364 -12.53 -4.01 -5.39
C ILE A 364 -12.65 -3.39 -3.99
N LEU A 365 -13.73 -3.74 -3.27
CA LEU A 365 -13.93 -3.31 -1.88
C LEU A 365 -12.86 -3.87 -0.96
N GLY A 366 -12.45 -5.14 -1.11
CA GLY A 366 -11.38 -5.76 -0.32
C GLY A 366 -10.03 -5.06 -0.48
N TRP A 367 -9.63 -4.79 -1.72
CA TRP A 367 -8.41 -4.02 -2.02
C TRP A 367 -8.47 -2.58 -1.51
N SER A 368 -9.62 -1.91 -1.68
CA SER A 368 -9.86 -0.58 -1.09
C SER A 368 -9.77 -0.64 0.44
N ASN A 369 -10.29 -1.71 1.05
CA ASN A 369 -10.30 -1.87 2.50
C ASN A 369 -8.89 -2.05 3.07
N ILE A 370 -8.00 -2.75 2.37
CA ILE A 370 -6.57 -2.84 2.72
C ILE A 370 -5.96 -1.44 2.84
N ILE A 371 -6.19 -0.56 1.85
CA ILE A 371 -5.67 0.81 1.87
C ILE A 371 -6.27 1.62 3.03
N THR A 372 -7.58 1.54 3.28
CA THR A 372 -8.19 2.23 4.43
C THR A 372 -7.70 1.70 5.78
N GLY A 373 -7.39 0.40 5.90
CA GLY A 373 -6.80 -0.20 7.08
C GLY A 373 -5.38 0.31 7.33
N MET A 374 -4.55 0.38 6.28
CA MET A 374 -3.19 0.95 6.39
C MET A 374 -3.21 2.44 6.77
N LEU A 375 -4.20 3.20 6.30
CA LEU A 375 -4.42 4.59 6.71
C LEU A 375 -4.77 4.70 8.21
N LEU A 376 -5.68 3.85 8.71
CA LEU A 376 -6.04 3.82 10.15
C LEU A 376 -4.87 3.38 11.03
N SER A 377 -4.11 2.37 10.61
CA SER A 377 -2.87 1.93 11.27
C SER A 377 -1.71 2.91 11.10
N ARG A 378 -1.94 4.08 10.48
CA ARG A 378 -0.95 5.15 10.26
C ARG A 378 0.36 4.66 9.63
N PHE A 379 0.29 3.79 8.62
CA PHE A 379 1.44 3.49 7.76
C PHE A 379 1.94 4.76 7.05
N SER A 380 3.21 4.78 6.62
CA SER A 380 3.74 5.91 5.84
C SER A 380 3.06 6.01 4.47
N VAL A 381 3.09 7.21 3.89
CA VAL A 381 2.57 7.45 2.52
C VAL A 381 3.28 6.55 1.51
N THR A 382 4.59 6.31 1.69
CA THR A 382 5.38 5.42 0.83
C THR A 382 4.91 3.97 0.89
N TRP A 383 4.65 3.41 2.09
CA TRP A 383 4.13 2.05 2.22
C TRP A 383 2.73 1.90 1.62
N ILE A 384 1.87 2.90 1.82
CA ILE A 384 0.51 2.92 1.25
C ILE A 384 0.56 3.01 -0.29
N ALA A 385 1.43 3.87 -0.84
CA ALA A 385 1.63 4.00 -2.28
C ALA A 385 2.21 2.71 -2.91
N SER A 386 3.16 2.05 -2.25
CA SER A 386 3.69 0.75 -2.67
C SER A 386 2.59 -0.31 -2.68
N MET A 387 1.75 -0.40 -1.64
CA MET A 387 0.65 -1.37 -1.59
C MET A 387 -0.44 -1.07 -2.63
N ALA A 388 -0.77 0.21 -2.86
CA ALA A 388 -1.70 0.62 -3.92
C ALA A 388 -1.16 0.28 -5.32
N SER A 389 0.16 0.42 -5.53
CA SER A 389 0.83 0.02 -6.78
C SER A 389 0.78 -1.50 -6.98
N LEU A 390 1.07 -2.28 -5.94
CA LEU A 390 0.97 -3.74 -5.95
C LEU A 390 -0.47 -4.22 -6.22
N ILE A 391 -1.48 -3.58 -5.61
CA ILE A 391 -2.90 -3.81 -5.86
C ILE A 391 -3.25 -3.52 -7.32
N THR A 392 -2.76 -2.40 -7.87
CA THR A 392 -3.01 -2.02 -9.27
C THR A 392 -2.39 -3.03 -10.24
N VAL A 393 -1.16 -3.47 -9.99
CA VAL A 393 -0.49 -4.53 -10.77
C VAL A 393 -1.24 -5.86 -10.67
N ASN A 394 -1.67 -6.27 -9.47
CA ASN A 394 -2.46 -7.48 -9.25
C ASN A 394 -3.79 -7.44 -10.02
N ALA A 395 -4.52 -6.33 -9.91
CA ALA A 395 -5.77 -6.09 -10.65
C ALA A 395 -5.58 -6.14 -12.17
N PHE A 396 -4.51 -5.52 -12.69
CA PHE A 396 -4.18 -5.53 -14.11
C PHE A 396 -3.82 -6.94 -14.60
N VAL A 397 -2.92 -7.64 -13.90
CA VAL A 397 -2.49 -9.00 -14.22
C VAL A 397 -3.67 -9.97 -14.18
N LEU A 398 -4.52 -9.91 -13.15
CA LEU A 398 -5.72 -10.74 -13.04
C LEU A 398 -6.70 -10.45 -14.19
N SER A 399 -6.92 -9.18 -14.53
CA SER A 399 -7.83 -8.78 -15.61
C SER A 399 -7.32 -9.25 -16.98
N LEU A 400 -6.03 -9.04 -17.26
CA LEU A 400 -5.36 -9.50 -18.49
C LEU A 400 -5.40 -11.02 -18.62
N TRP A 401 -5.14 -11.73 -17.52
CA TRP A 401 -5.20 -13.19 -17.47
C TRP A 401 -6.65 -13.70 -17.67
N VAL A 402 -7.66 -13.12 -17.01
CA VAL A 402 -9.08 -13.47 -17.20
C VAL A 402 -9.48 -13.25 -18.65
N TRP A 403 -9.09 -12.14 -19.25
CA TRP A 403 -9.36 -11.81 -20.66
C TRP A 403 -8.71 -12.81 -21.62
N ARG A 404 -7.41 -13.10 -21.44
CA ARG A 404 -6.65 -14.03 -22.30
C ARG A 404 -7.17 -15.46 -22.18
N ALA A 405 -7.49 -15.92 -20.97
CA ALA A 405 -8.10 -17.23 -20.74
C ALA A 405 -9.50 -17.33 -21.35
N SER A 406 -10.32 -16.27 -21.23
CA SER A 406 -11.66 -16.22 -21.86
C SER A 406 -11.57 -16.29 -23.39
N ARG A 407 -10.65 -15.54 -24.01
CA ARG A 407 -10.40 -15.64 -25.47
C ARG A 407 -9.94 -17.03 -25.89
N ARG A 408 -9.06 -17.69 -25.12
CA ARG A 408 -8.63 -19.07 -25.40
C ARG A 408 -9.82 -20.04 -25.36
N GLN A 409 -10.69 -19.92 -24.36
CA GLN A 409 -11.90 -20.74 -24.24
C GLN A 409 -12.89 -20.51 -25.40
N SER A 410 -13.07 -19.26 -25.84
CA SER A 410 -13.88 -18.94 -27.03
C SER A 410 -13.31 -19.61 -28.28
N ARG A 411 -12.01 -19.41 -28.55
CA ARG A 411 -11.36 -19.98 -29.73
C ARG A 411 -11.40 -21.52 -29.73
N THR A 412 -11.11 -22.19 -28.61
CA THR A 412 -11.21 -23.66 -28.57
C THR A 412 -12.64 -24.16 -28.78
N LYS A 413 -13.67 -23.35 -28.50
CA LYS A 413 -15.05 -23.68 -28.86
C LYS A 413 -15.32 -23.49 -30.35
N GLU A 414 -14.76 -22.45 -30.96
CA GLU A 414 -14.82 -22.20 -32.42
C GLU A 414 -14.09 -23.33 -33.16
N ASP A 415 -12.83 -23.63 -32.81
CA ASP A 415 -12.02 -24.70 -33.40
C ASP A 415 -12.77 -26.07 -33.39
N VAL A 416 -13.48 -26.42 -32.30
CA VAL A 416 -14.27 -27.66 -32.19
C VAL A 416 -15.56 -27.65 -33.02
N VAL A 417 -16.20 -26.48 -33.19
CA VAL A 417 -17.39 -26.35 -34.06
C VAL A 417 -16.98 -26.45 -35.52
N ASP A 418 -15.87 -25.82 -35.91
CA ASP A 418 -15.31 -25.91 -37.26
C ASP A 418 -14.86 -27.34 -37.58
N GLU A 419 -14.23 -28.05 -36.64
CA GLU A 419 -13.86 -29.47 -36.80
C GLU A 419 -15.09 -30.38 -36.94
N ALA A 420 -16.14 -30.18 -36.12
CA ALA A 420 -17.39 -30.93 -36.25
C ALA A 420 -18.12 -30.65 -37.58
N ALA A 421 -18.12 -29.39 -38.04
CA ALA A 421 -18.67 -29.01 -39.34
C ALA A 421 -17.87 -29.60 -40.50
N ALA A 422 -16.54 -29.64 -40.40
CA ALA A 422 -15.67 -30.27 -41.39
C ALA A 422 -15.87 -31.79 -41.45
N GLN A 423 -16.03 -32.46 -40.31
CA GLN A 423 -16.36 -33.89 -40.24
C GLN A 423 -17.73 -34.20 -40.88
N ALA A 424 -18.74 -33.36 -40.64
CA ALA A 424 -20.05 -33.48 -41.28
C ALA A 424 -20.04 -33.16 -42.80
N ALA A 425 -19.06 -32.39 -43.28
CA ALA A 425 -18.92 -32.01 -44.68
C ALA A 425 -18.06 -32.96 -45.53
N LEU A 426 -17.34 -33.91 -44.91
CA LEU A 426 -16.56 -34.92 -45.63
C LEU A 426 -17.52 -35.90 -46.32
N PRO A 427 -17.49 -36.04 -47.67
CA PRO A 427 -18.32 -37.02 -48.35
C PRO A 427 -17.84 -38.42 -47.98
N GLY A 428 -18.71 -39.20 -47.35
CA GLY A 428 -18.45 -40.61 -47.07
C GLY A 428 -18.08 -41.36 -48.36
N PRO A 429 -17.16 -42.34 -48.30
CA PRO A 429 -16.76 -43.09 -49.49
C PRO A 429 -17.98 -43.75 -50.14
N LYS A 430 -18.13 -43.57 -51.45
CA LYS A 430 -19.21 -44.16 -52.27
C LYS A 430 -19.01 -45.68 -52.44
N ASN A 431 -19.14 -46.42 -51.34
CA ASN A 431 -19.34 -47.86 -51.36
C ASN A 431 -20.80 -48.13 -50.94
N GLY A 432 -21.53 -48.83 -51.79
CA GLY A 432 -22.99 -48.93 -51.68
C GLY A 432 -23.50 -49.84 -50.57
N ASP A 433 -24.80 -49.71 -50.35
CA ASP A 433 -25.74 -50.77 -50.02
C ASP A 433 -25.38 -51.70 -48.84
N TYR A 434 -25.48 -51.15 -47.63
CA TYR A 434 -25.92 -51.93 -46.48
C TYR A 434 -27.19 -51.33 -45.86
N PHE A 435 -28.32 -51.84 -46.33
CA PHE A 435 -29.59 -51.80 -45.59
C PHE A 435 -29.40 -52.53 -44.26
N ALA A 436 -29.35 -51.79 -43.14
CA ALA A 436 -29.63 -52.35 -41.83
C ALA A 436 -31.14 -52.21 -41.59
N LEU A 437 -31.86 -53.33 -41.52
CA LEU A 437 -33.31 -53.35 -41.31
C LEU A 437 -33.70 -52.64 -40.01
N GLY A 438 -34.76 -51.85 -40.07
CA GLY A 438 -35.36 -51.25 -38.88
C GLY A 438 -36.02 -52.31 -38.01
N THR A 439 -35.71 -52.28 -36.72
CA THR A 439 -36.62 -52.79 -35.69
C THR A 439 -37.75 -51.77 -35.54
N ILE A 440 -38.91 -52.14 -36.08
CA ILE A 440 -40.21 -51.46 -35.89
C ILE A 440 -40.82 -51.96 -34.57
N ASP A 441 -41.73 -51.18 -33.96
CA ASP A 441 -42.46 -51.43 -32.69
C ASP A 441 -41.58 -51.34 -31.42
N GLU A 442 -41.91 -50.73 -30.27
CA GLU A 442 -43.07 -49.99 -29.68
C GLU A 442 -42.48 -49.01 -28.62
N ASP A 443 -43.04 -47.88 -28.16
CA ASP A 443 -44.02 -46.89 -28.69
C ASP A 443 -43.94 -45.60 -27.78
N GLU A 444 -44.91 -44.69 -27.87
CA GLU A 444 -45.28 -43.62 -26.92
C GLU A 444 -44.32 -42.42 -26.70
N ASN A 445 -44.27 -41.56 -27.72
CA ASN A 445 -44.93 -40.23 -27.69
C ASN A 445 -44.90 -39.41 -26.37
N SER A 446 -44.07 -38.35 -26.30
CA SER A 446 -44.57 -36.98 -25.98
C SER A 446 -43.56 -35.88 -26.31
N ASP A 447 -44.02 -34.94 -27.15
CA ASP A 447 -43.73 -33.51 -27.21
C ASP A 447 -42.48 -32.93 -26.50
N SER A 448 -41.60 -32.27 -27.25
CA SER A 448 -41.66 -30.79 -27.36
C SER A 448 -40.53 -30.14 -28.19
N GLU A 449 -40.92 -29.10 -28.92
CA GLU A 449 -40.16 -27.89 -29.30
C GLU A 449 -39.05 -27.91 -30.39
N ASP A 450 -39.41 -27.26 -31.51
CA ASP A 450 -38.62 -26.25 -32.23
C ASP A 450 -37.45 -26.64 -33.17
N GLU A 451 -37.77 -27.38 -34.25
CA GLU A 451 -36.98 -27.30 -35.49
C GLU A 451 -37.24 -25.98 -36.26
N ASN A 452 -36.28 -25.09 -36.05
CA ASN A 452 -36.08 -23.77 -36.60
C ASN A 452 -36.15 -23.70 -38.16
N LYS A 453 -37.31 -23.31 -38.71
CA LYS A 453 -37.53 -23.05 -40.15
C LYS A 453 -36.71 -21.86 -40.69
N LYS A 454 -35.39 -21.98 -40.84
CA LYS A 454 -34.53 -20.92 -41.44
C LYS A 454 -33.40 -21.40 -42.36
N HIS A 455 -33.70 -22.27 -43.33
CA HIS A 455 -32.89 -22.36 -44.57
C HIS A 455 -33.73 -22.42 -45.85
N LYS A 456 -34.59 -21.39 -46.04
CA LYS A 456 -35.06 -20.99 -47.37
C LYS A 456 -34.25 -19.81 -47.88
N SER A 457 -33.28 -20.05 -48.77
CA SER A 457 -33.01 -19.17 -49.92
C SER A 457 -32.03 -19.81 -50.91
N GLY A 458 -32.41 -19.84 -52.19
CA GLY A 458 -31.44 -19.66 -53.27
C GLY A 458 -30.56 -20.84 -53.69
N ARG A 459 -31.13 -21.93 -54.20
CA ARG A 459 -30.52 -22.59 -55.37
C ARG A 459 -31.57 -22.79 -56.46
N LYS A 460 -31.19 -22.40 -57.68
CA LYS A 460 -32.11 -22.17 -58.80
C LYS A 460 -32.79 -23.47 -59.26
N LEU A 461 -34.06 -23.31 -59.61
CA LEU A 461 -34.85 -24.24 -60.43
C LEU A 461 -34.04 -24.63 -61.68
N TYR A 462 -33.82 -25.93 -61.87
CA TYR A 462 -33.43 -26.49 -63.16
C TYR A 462 -34.72 -27.01 -63.80
N ASP A 463 -35.03 -26.52 -65.00
CA ASP A 463 -36.33 -26.68 -65.65
C ASP A 463 -36.32 -27.92 -66.56
N PRO A 464 -37.10 -28.98 -66.27
CA PRO A 464 -37.16 -30.18 -67.10
C PRO A 464 -38.26 -30.03 -68.15
N VAL A 465 -37.93 -29.44 -69.30
CA VAL A 465 -38.74 -29.64 -70.51
C VAL A 465 -38.54 -31.08 -70.97
N ALA A 466 -39.48 -31.94 -70.56
CA ALA A 466 -39.64 -33.28 -71.07
C ALA A 466 -40.80 -33.30 -72.06
N GLU A 467 -40.51 -33.38 -73.35
CA GLU A 467 -41.42 -33.88 -74.38
C GLU A 467 -40.66 -34.03 -75.72
N ASN A 468 -40.53 -35.26 -76.22
CA ASN A 468 -41.37 -35.65 -77.37
C ASN A 468 -41.43 -37.18 -77.52
N THR A 469 -42.63 -37.69 -77.73
CA THR A 469 -42.87 -39.06 -78.20
C THR A 469 -42.75 -39.10 -79.72
N GLY A 470 -42.19 -40.19 -80.25
CA GLY A 470 -42.11 -40.47 -81.69
C GLY A 470 -42.03 -41.96 -81.92
N GLN A 471 -42.80 -42.46 -82.90
CA GLN A 471 -42.93 -43.88 -83.25
C GLN A 471 -41.66 -44.47 -83.86
#